data_AF-A0A7L3MAF3-F1
#
_entry.id   AF-A0A7L3MAF3-F1
#
_cell.length_a   1.000
_cell.length_b   1.000
_cell.length_c   1.000
_cell.angle_alpha   90.00
_cell.angle_beta   90.00
_cell.angle_gamma   90.00
#
_symmetry.space_group_name_H-M   'P 1'
#
loop_
_entity.id
_entity.type
_entity.pdbx_description
1 polymer ?
#
loop_
_entity_poly.entity_id
_entity_poly.type
_entity_poly.pdbx_seq_one_letter_code
_entity_poly.pdbx_strand_id
1 'polypeptide(L)'
;GEICGFKIHGQNVPFEAVVVDKSTGEGIIRSKEKLDCELQKDYTFTIQAYDCGKGPDGANAKKSHKATVHIQVNDVNEYAPVFKEKSYKATVIEGKRYDNILKVEAVDADCSPQFSQICSYEIVTPDVPFAIDKDGYIKNTEKLSYGKEHQYKLTVTAYDCGKKRAAEDVLVKISIKPTCKPGWQGWSKRIEYEPGTGSLALFPGMHLETCDEPITSVEATVELETNHIGKGCDRDTYSEKSIHRLCGAASGTAELLPPPSSAANWTVGLPTDNGHDSDQVFEFNGTQAVKIPDGVVTVNLKEPFMISVWMRHGPGTKEKETILCNSDKTDMNRHHYTLYVHNCRLVFLFRQDPSQGKSYQPAEFHWKLNQVCDKEWHHYVVNVEFPVVSLYVDGVSYDPFPVTEDYPLHPSKIETQLVVGACWQEYTGNENDNETVPETSAGGELRMAQFFRGNLAGLMIRSGKLENKKVIDCLYTCKEGLDLQMADGVGKGVKIHMNPSQSSLSIEGDDIERVDKAMQHISYLNSRQFPTPGIRRLKISSTVKCFNEEACVSIPSVEGYVMVLQPEEPKISLSGINHFARSASEFESSEGVSLFPELRIISTITREVEPQGDGDEDPT
;
A
#
# COMPACT_ATOMS: atom_id res chain seq x y z
N GLY A 1 -35.15 103.49 24.73
CA GLY A 1 -35.04 103.47 26.20
C GLY A 1 -33.96 102.49 26.57
N GLU A 2 -33.27 102.71 27.68
CA GLU A 2 -32.25 101.77 28.15
C GLU A 2 -32.85 100.37 28.34
N ILE A 3 -32.10 99.32 28.01
CA ILE A 3 -32.51 97.92 28.22
C ILE A 3 -31.98 97.45 29.56
N CYS A 4 -32.85 96.94 30.42
CA CYS A 4 -32.49 96.52 31.77
C CYS A 4 -32.51 95.00 31.98
N GLY A 5 -33.03 94.24 31.02
CA GLY A 5 -33.00 92.78 31.11
C GLY A 5 -33.40 92.08 29.83
N PHE A 6 -32.91 90.85 29.69
CA PHE A 6 -33.38 89.89 28.71
C PHE A 6 -34.06 88.74 29.45
N LYS A 7 -35.18 88.25 28.91
CA LYS A 7 -35.84 87.02 29.38
C LYS A 7 -35.83 85.98 28.29
N ILE A 8 -35.27 84.81 28.61
CA ILE A 8 -35.38 83.61 27.79
C ILE A 8 -36.69 82.91 28.11
N HIS A 9 -37.43 82.53 27.07
CA HIS A 9 -38.67 81.75 27.13
C HIS A 9 -38.43 80.41 26.44
N GLY A 10 -38.52 79.35 27.23
CA GLY A 10 -38.36 77.95 26.84
C GLY A 10 -38.25 77.10 28.12
N GLN A 11 -38.67 75.84 28.06
CA GLN A 11 -38.50 74.92 29.19
C GLN A 11 -37.05 74.39 29.20
N ASN A 12 -36.44 74.33 30.39
CA ASN A 12 -35.12 73.72 30.63
C ASN A 12 -34.00 74.16 29.67
N VAL A 13 -33.99 75.45 29.30
CA VAL A 13 -32.95 76.02 28.43
C VAL A 13 -31.70 76.27 29.27
N PRO A 14 -30.54 75.65 28.97
CA PRO A 14 -29.31 75.76 29.77
C PRO A 14 -28.56 77.09 29.51
N PHE A 15 -29.28 78.13 29.09
CA PHE A 15 -28.72 79.43 28.74
C PHE A 15 -29.29 80.54 29.62
N GLU A 16 -28.50 81.57 29.84
CA GLU A 16 -28.92 82.87 30.39
C GLU A 16 -28.56 84.00 29.43
N ALA A 17 -29.31 85.09 29.49
CA ALA A 17 -29.03 86.29 28.70
C ALA A 17 -28.82 87.47 29.65
N VAL A 18 -27.66 88.11 29.55
CA VAL A 18 -27.23 89.20 30.43
C VAL A 18 -27.04 90.48 29.62
N VAL A 19 -27.47 91.62 30.16
CA VAL A 19 -27.23 92.93 29.55
C VAL A 19 -25.80 93.37 29.85
N VAL A 20 -25.05 93.70 28.81
CA VAL A 20 -23.66 94.21 28.90
C VAL A 20 -23.66 95.73 28.96
N ASP A 21 -24.44 96.38 28.11
CA ASP A 21 -24.56 97.84 28.06
C ASP A 21 -26.03 98.22 27.96
N LYS A 22 -26.51 98.92 29.00
CA LYS A 22 -27.91 99.34 29.12
C LYS A 22 -28.26 100.45 28.13
N SER A 23 -27.30 101.29 27.77
CA SER A 23 -27.49 102.45 26.89
C SER A 23 -27.60 102.03 25.42
N THR A 24 -26.82 101.03 25.00
CA THR A 24 -26.85 100.48 23.63
C THR A 24 -27.83 99.31 23.49
N GLY A 25 -28.15 98.62 24.60
CA GLY A 25 -28.96 97.40 24.59
C GLY A 25 -28.18 96.14 24.25
N GLU A 26 -26.85 96.19 24.27
CA GLU A 26 -25.99 95.03 24.02
C GLU A 26 -26.17 93.96 25.11
N GLY A 27 -26.28 92.69 24.69
CA GLY A 27 -26.42 91.55 25.58
C GLY A 27 -25.60 90.35 25.14
N ILE A 28 -25.24 89.51 26.10
CA ILE A 28 -24.51 88.25 25.87
C ILE A 28 -25.37 87.09 26.36
N ILE A 29 -25.48 86.06 25.53
CA ILE A 29 -26.02 84.76 25.93
C ILE A 29 -24.86 83.90 26.44
N ARG A 30 -25.02 83.33 27.64
CA ARG A 30 -24.03 82.44 28.26
C ARG A 30 -24.66 81.09 28.58
N SER A 31 -23.88 80.03 28.47
CA SER A 31 -24.30 78.72 28.98
C SER A 31 -24.19 78.70 30.51
N LYS A 32 -25.18 78.10 31.17
CA LYS A 32 -25.20 77.86 32.62
C LYS A 32 -24.43 76.59 33.00
N GLU A 33 -24.36 75.65 32.06
CA GLU A 33 -23.81 74.31 32.25
C GLU A 33 -22.88 73.96 31.09
N LYS A 34 -22.16 72.84 31.19
CA LYS A 34 -21.40 72.31 30.05
C LYS A 34 -22.39 71.82 29.00
N LEU A 35 -22.12 72.15 27.74
CA LEU A 35 -22.88 71.65 26.60
C LEU A 35 -22.20 70.38 26.09
N ASP A 36 -23.01 69.41 25.71
CA ASP A 36 -22.61 68.08 25.25
C ASP A 36 -23.39 67.80 23.96
N CYS A 37 -22.67 67.54 22.86
CA CYS A 37 -23.30 67.36 21.55
C CYS A 37 -24.03 66.02 21.45
N GLU A 38 -23.47 64.99 22.07
CA GLU A 38 -23.99 63.62 22.11
C GLU A 38 -25.30 63.56 22.89
N LEU A 39 -25.44 64.44 23.89
CA LEU A 39 -26.71 64.61 24.61
C LEU A 39 -27.73 65.44 23.81
N GLN A 40 -27.34 66.64 23.36
CA GLN A 40 -28.23 67.53 22.59
C GLN A 40 -27.45 68.53 21.73
N LYS A 41 -27.48 68.32 20.42
CA LYS A 41 -26.83 69.17 19.41
C LYS A 41 -27.50 70.53 19.18
N ASP A 42 -28.83 70.56 19.19
CA ASP A 42 -29.60 71.74 18.75
C ASP A 42 -30.50 72.27 19.86
N TYR A 43 -30.35 73.56 20.17
CA TYR A 43 -31.20 74.30 21.09
C TYR A 43 -31.95 75.40 20.37
N THR A 44 -33.27 75.45 20.57
CA THR A 44 -34.13 76.51 20.04
C THR A 44 -34.95 77.10 21.17
N PHE A 45 -34.85 78.41 21.37
CA PHE A 45 -35.63 79.14 22.37
C PHE A 45 -35.94 80.56 21.90
N THR A 46 -36.79 81.28 22.62
CA THR A 46 -37.11 82.68 22.28
C THR A 46 -36.61 83.63 23.35
N ILE A 47 -36.06 84.78 22.95
CA ILE A 47 -35.57 85.83 23.83
C ILE A 47 -36.43 87.09 23.69
N GLN A 48 -36.61 87.83 24.77
CA GLN A 48 -37.36 89.08 24.80
C GLN A 48 -36.63 90.13 25.64
N ALA A 49 -36.48 91.34 25.12
CA ALA A 49 -35.84 92.46 25.81
C ALA A 49 -36.87 93.27 26.64
N TYR A 50 -36.42 93.81 27.77
CA TYR A 50 -37.22 94.61 28.70
C TYR A 50 -36.53 95.97 28.90
N ASP A 51 -37.27 97.06 28.72
CA ASP A 51 -36.75 98.39 28.98
C ASP A 51 -36.59 98.68 30.48
N CYS A 52 -35.86 99.75 30.81
CA CYS A 52 -35.59 100.21 32.16
C CYS A 52 -36.73 101.02 32.79
N GLY A 53 -37.99 100.84 32.36
CA GLY A 53 -39.11 101.73 32.69
C GLY A 53 -39.21 102.13 34.17
N LYS A 54 -39.06 103.42 34.46
CA LYS A 54 -39.55 104.08 35.68
C LYS A 54 -40.86 104.82 35.34
N GLY A 55 -41.97 104.11 35.36
CA GLY A 55 -43.29 104.75 35.42
C GLY A 55 -43.50 105.40 36.80
N PRO A 56 -44.47 106.33 36.95
CA PRO A 56 -44.75 107.03 38.21
C PRO A 56 -44.98 106.09 39.42
N ASP A 57 -45.49 104.88 39.17
CA ASP A 57 -45.79 103.86 40.18
C ASP A 57 -44.84 102.64 40.15
N GLY A 58 -43.70 102.73 39.46
CA GLY A 58 -42.66 101.68 39.45
C GLY A 58 -42.97 100.38 38.68
N ALA A 59 -44.10 100.29 37.96
CA ALA A 59 -44.59 99.00 37.41
C ALA A 59 -44.64 98.85 35.87
N ASN A 60 -44.19 99.84 35.06
CA ASN A 60 -44.39 99.83 33.61
C ASN A 60 -43.10 99.56 32.80
N ALA A 61 -42.57 98.33 32.85
CA ALA A 61 -41.51 97.89 31.92
C ALA A 61 -42.11 97.45 30.57
N LYS A 62 -41.73 98.10 29.45
CA LYS A 62 -42.13 97.71 28.09
C LYS A 62 -41.29 96.53 27.61
N LYS A 63 -41.90 95.63 26.83
CA LYS A 63 -41.28 94.42 26.30
C LYS A 63 -41.17 94.50 24.77
N SER A 64 -40.08 93.98 24.21
CA SER A 64 -39.93 93.83 22.75
C SER A 64 -40.81 92.71 22.18
N HIS A 65 -40.85 92.58 20.86
CA HIS A 65 -41.24 91.31 20.23
C HIS A 65 -40.25 90.19 20.65
N LYS A 66 -40.73 88.95 20.64
CA LYS A 66 -39.88 87.77 20.86
C LYS A 66 -39.02 87.53 19.61
N ALA A 67 -37.74 87.24 19.81
CA ALA A 67 -36.84 86.77 18.75
C ALA A 67 -36.49 85.30 19.01
N THR A 68 -36.43 84.47 17.96
CA THR A 68 -35.99 83.09 18.07
C THR A 68 -34.47 83.02 18.00
N VAL A 69 -33.88 82.27 18.91
CA VAL A 69 -32.44 81.98 18.97
C VAL A 69 -32.27 80.50 18.69
N HIS A 70 -31.39 80.19 17.74
CA HIS A 70 -30.93 78.84 17.45
C HIS A 70 -29.45 78.76 17.85
N ILE A 71 -29.14 77.84 18.76
CA ILE A 71 -27.78 77.52 19.16
C ILE A 71 -27.50 76.10 18.74
N GLN A 72 -26.48 75.93 17.90
CA GLN A 72 -25.95 74.62 17.52
C GLN A 72 -24.66 74.39 18.32
N VAL A 73 -24.60 73.25 19.02
CA VAL A 73 -23.39 72.79 19.69
C VAL A 73 -22.49 72.15 18.63
N ASN A 74 -21.27 72.67 18.50
CA ASN A 74 -20.28 72.05 17.65
C ASN A 74 -19.71 70.83 18.37
N ASP A 75 -19.60 69.75 17.61
CA ASP A 75 -19.01 68.49 18.07
C ASP A 75 -17.51 68.67 18.36
N VAL A 76 -17.02 67.90 19.32
CA VAL A 76 -15.61 67.71 19.63
C VAL A 76 -15.38 66.22 19.70
N ASN A 77 -14.34 65.72 19.01
CA ASN A 77 -14.02 64.30 18.97
C ASN A 77 -13.65 63.75 20.37
N GLU A 78 -14.65 63.30 21.14
CA GLU A 78 -14.54 62.86 22.54
C GLU A 78 -14.54 61.33 22.64
N TYR A 79 -15.31 60.64 21.81
CA TYR A 79 -15.34 59.18 21.75
C TYR A 79 -14.26 58.65 20.81
N ALA A 80 -13.83 57.41 21.05
CA ALA A 80 -12.87 56.73 20.20
C ALA A 80 -13.56 55.52 19.57
N PRO A 81 -13.18 55.12 18.34
CA PRO A 81 -13.79 53.97 17.71
C PRO A 81 -13.69 52.71 18.56
N VAL A 82 -14.78 51.93 18.61
CA VAL A 82 -14.85 50.65 19.30
C VAL A 82 -15.28 49.57 18.31
N PHE A 83 -14.50 48.48 18.23
CA PHE A 83 -14.86 47.33 17.42
C PHE A 83 -16.12 46.63 17.95
N LYS A 84 -16.99 46.19 17.04
CA LYS A 84 -18.22 45.47 17.41
C LYS A 84 -17.95 44.13 18.09
N GLU A 85 -16.90 43.45 17.66
CA GLU A 85 -16.48 42.16 18.22
C GLU A 85 -15.12 42.28 18.91
N LYS A 86 -14.92 41.51 20.00
CA LYS A 86 -13.63 41.44 20.70
C LYS A 86 -12.56 40.68 19.92
N SER A 87 -12.95 39.81 19.00
CA SER A 87 -12.04 39.11 18.09
C SER A 87 -12.78 38.56 16.87
N TYR A 88 -12.11 38.56 15.72
CA TYR A 88 -12.63 37.97 14.48
C TYR A 88 -11.86 36.70 14.12
N LYS A 89 -12.54 35.73 13.49
CA LYS A 89 -11.93 34.47 13.07
C LYS A 89 -12.37 34.08 11.66
N ALA A 90 -11.44 33.60 10.86
CA ALA A 90 -11.73 33.00 9.55
C ALA A 90 -10.82 31.81 9.27
N THR A 91 -11.19 31.00 8.29
CA THR A 91 -10.38 29.91 7.77
C THR A 91 -10.27 30.01 6.26
N VAL A 92 -9.07 29.84 5.72
CA VAL A 92 -8.77 29.93 4.29
C VAL A 92 -7.98 28.70 3.83
N ILE A 93 -8.14 28.32 2.56
CA ILE A 93 -7.37 27.24 1.96
C ILE A 93 -6.05 27.82 1.44
N GLU A 94 -4.95 27.13 1.68
CA GLU A 94 -3.63 27.53 1.17
C GLU A 94 -3.62 27.64 -0.37
N GLY A 95 -2.62 28.33 -0.92
CA GLY A 95 -2.44 28.43 -2.38
C GLY A 95 -3.42 29.35 -3.11
N LYS A 96 -4.47 29.85 -2.44
CA LYS A 96 -5.48 30.76 -3.01
C LYS A 96 -5.23 32.23 -2.58
N ARG A 97 -5.59 33.16 -3.47
CA ARG A 97 -5.75 34.59 -3.15
C ARG A 97 -7.24 34.88 -2.97
N TYR A 98 -7.58 35.43 -1.82
CA TYR A 98 -8.92 35.84 -1.43
C TYR A 98 -8.97 37.36 -1.44
N ASP A 99 -9.90 37.92 -2.23
CA ASP A 99 -10.15 39.35 -2.20
C ASP A 99 -10.92 39.78 -0.94
N ASN A 100 -11.66 38.85 -0.33
CA ASN A 100 -12.44 39.06 0.89
C ASN A 100 -12.35 37.82 1.79
N ILE A 101 -11.55 37.87 2.86
CA ILE A 101 -11.46 36.80 3.87
C ILE A 101 -12.51 37.00 4.95
N LEU A 102 -12.57 38.20 5.52
CA LEU A 102 -13.58 38.63 6.50
C LEU A 102 -13.61 40.16 6.55
N LYS A 103 -14.65 40.70 7.20
CA LYS A 103 -14.79 42.14 7.46
C LYS A 103 -14.74 42.43 8.96
N VAL A 104 -13.91 43.39 9.37
CA VAL A 104 -13.95 43.97 10.73
C VAL A 104 -14.81 45.22 10.74
N GLU A 105 -15.48 45.51 11.86
CA GLU A 105 -16.35 46.69 11.96
C GLU A 105 -16.13 47.40 13.30
N ALA A 106 -15.89 48.72 13.23
CA ALA A 106 -15.87 49.61 14.38
C ALA A 106 -17.00 50.64 14.31
N VAL A 107 -17.38 51.18 15.46
CA VAL A 107 -18.40 52.22 15.64
C VAL A 107 -17.87 53.30 16.58
N ASP A 108 -18.25 54.54 16.34
CA ASP A 108 -17.90 55.67 17.19
C ASP A 108 -19.20 56.38 17.66
N ALA A 109 -19.17 56.96 18.85
CA ALA A 109 -20.33 57.51 19.54
C ALA A 109 -20.44 59.05 19.47
N ASP A 110 -19.50 59.74 18.81
CA ASP A 110 -19.58 61.20 18.60
C ASP A 110 -20.86 61.59 17.82
N CYS A 111 -21.35 62.82 18.03
CA CYS A 111 -22.65 63.24 17.51
C CYS A 111 -22.63 63.56 16.00
N SER A 112 -21.49 63.98 15.45
CA SER A 112 -21.37 64.44 14.07
C SER A 112 -20.77 63.38 13.16
N PRO A 113 -21.21 63.28 11.88
CA PRO A 113 -20.60 62.37 10.92
C PRO A 113 -19.10 62.58 10.71
N GLN A 114 -18.57 63.75 11.06
CA GLN A 114 -17.15 64.05 10.93
C GLN A 114 -16.29 63.25 11.91
N PHE A 115 -16.82 62.94 13.10
CA PHE A 115 -16.09 62.19 14.13
C PHE A 115 -16.70 60.80 14.38
N SER A 116 -17.99 60.60 14.10
CA SER A 116 -18.64 59.29 14.30
C SER A 116 -18.40 58.27 13.18
N GLN A 117 -17.97 58.72 12.01
CA GLN A 117 -17.72 57.85 10.87
C GLN A 117 -16.30 57.26 10.92
N ILE A 118 -16.19 55.95 10.70
CA ILE A 118 -14.90 55.27 10.53
C ILE A 118 -14.39 55.51 9.10
N CYS A 119 -13.20 56.10 8.99
CA CYS A 119 -12.61 56.49 7.73
C CYS A 119 -11.55 55.50 7.21
N SER A 120 -10.86 54.80 8.11
CA SER A 120 -9.84 53.83 7.72
C SER A 120 -9.62 52.76 8.78
N TYR A 121 -9.21 51.59 8.31
CA TYR A 121 -8.68 50.52 9.14
C TYR A 121 -7.22 50.27 8.77
N GLU A 122 -6.44 49.76 9.72
CA GLU A 122 -5.03 49.45 9.52
C GLU A 122 -4.66 48.15 10.25
N ILE A 123 -3.89 47.29 9.58
CA ILE A 123 -3.28 46.13 10.21
C ILE A 123 -1.99 46.61 10.88
N VAL A 124 -1.96 46.60 12.20
CA VAL A 124 -0.84 47.08 13.03
C VAL A 124 0.29 46.03 13.08
N THR A 125 -0.04 44.76 12.88
CA THR A 125 0.96 43.69 12.86
C THR A 125 1.88 43.84 11.63
N PRO A 126 3.20 44.05 11.82
CA PRO A 126 4.13 44.20 10.71
C PRO A 126 4.41 42.86 10.02
N ASP A 127 4.91 42.92 8.79
CA ASP A 127 5.44 41.78 8.04
C ASP A 127 4.46 40.61 7.83
N VAL A 128 3.16 40.93 7.76
CA VAL A 128 2.10 39.94 7.49
C VAL A 128 1.63 39.99 6.03
N PRO A 129 1.30 38.85 5.41
CA PRO A 129 0.87 38.77 4.02
C PRO A 129 -0.61 39.17 3.84
N PHE A 130 -1.05 40.23 4.52
CA PHE A 130 -2.45 40.69 4.53
C PHE A 130 -2.53 42.20 4.32
N ALA A 131 -3.62 42.63 3.70
CA ALA A 131 -4.01 44.02 3.58
C ALA A 131 -5.47 44.17 4.03
N ILE A 132 -5.80 45.36 4.53
CA ILE A 132 -7.17 45.74 4.89
C ILE A 132 -7.56 46.96 4.06
N ASP A 133 -8.81 47.01 3.61
CA ASP A 133 -9.34 48.20 2.94
C ASP A 133 -10.04 49.16 3.92
N LYS A 134 -10.45 50.33 3.40
CA LYS A 134 -11.15 51.36 4.18
C LYS A 134 -12.51 50.90 4.72
N ASP A 135 -13.11 49.88 4.12
CA ASP A 135 -14.43 49.35 4.48
C ASP A 135 -14.29 48.19 5.50
N GLY A 136 -13.06 47.81 5.86
CA GLY A 136 -12.73 46.80 6.86
C GLY A 136 -12.55 45.39 6.32
N TYR A 137 -12.53 45.19 4.99
CA TYR A 137 -12.29 43.87 4.40
C TYR A 137 -10.81 43.51 4.40
N ILE A 138 -10.50 42.35 4.96
CA ILE A 138 -9.16 41.78 4.99
C ILE A 138 -8.98 40.84 3.80
N LYS A 139 -7.84 40.96 3.11
CA LYS A 139 -7.42 40.13 1.98
C LYS A 139 -5.97 39.69 2.14
N ASN A 140 -5.58 38.60 1.49
CA ASN A 140 -4.17 38.20 1.46
C ASN A 140 -3.43 38.78 0.24
N THR A 141 -2.21 39.26 0.46
CA THR A 141 -1.37 39.87 -0.58
C THR A 141 -0.58 38.84 -1.38
N GLU A 142 -0.37 37.64 -0.83
CA GLU A 142 0.29 36.52 -1.47
C GLU A 142 -0.40 35.19 -1.16
N LYS A 143 -0.09 34.13 -1.92
CA LYS A 143 -0.63 32.79 -1.67
C LYS A 143 -0.06 32.26 -0.35
N LEU A 144 -0.96 32.00 0.60
CA LEU A 144 -0.61 31.44 1.91
C LEU A 144 -0.20 29.98 1.77
N SER A 145 0.65 29.48 2.68
CA SER A 145 1.09 28.09 2.72
C SER A 145 0.95 27.53 4.12
N TYR A 146 0.26 26.40 4.24
CA TYR A 146 0.02 25.71 5.52
C TYR A 146 1.34 25.25 6.15
N GLY A 147 2.29 24.77 5.34
CA GLY A 147 3.61 24.34 5.81
C GLY A 147 4.51 25.48 6.31
N LYS A 148 4.20 26.74 5.99
CA LYS A 148 4.92 27.91 6.53
C LYS A 148 4.30 28.41 7.83
N GLU A 149 2.99 28.62 7.83
CA GLU A 149 2.26 29.12 8.99
C GLU A 149 0.85 28.53 8.98
N HIS A 150 0.41 28.00 10.13
CA HIS A 150 -0.88 27.34 10.29
C HIS A 150 -1.96 28.34 10.69
N GLN A 151 -1.57 29.43 11.36
CA GLN A 151 -2.48 30.47 11.80
C GLN A 151 -1.79 31.83 11.88
N TYR A 152 -2.39 32.83 11.24
CA TYR A 152 -2.00 34.23 11.43
C TYR A 152 -2.84 34.89 12.52
N LYS A 153 -2.19 35.69 13.36
CA LYS A 153 -2.80 36.53 14.37
C LYS A 153 -2.51 37.99 14.03
N LEU A 154 -3.52 38.69 13.52
CA LEU A 154 -3.41 40.09 13.12
C LEU A 154 -4.02 40.97 14.21
N THR A 155 -3.36 42.08 14.51
CA THR A 155 -3.87 43.17 15.34
C THR A 155 -4.33 44.26 14.39
N VAL A 156 -5.61 44.64 14.46
CA VAL A 156 -6.23 45.61 13.57
C VAL A 156 -6.74 46.79 14.38
N THR A 157 -6.48 48.00 13.89
CA THR A 157 -6.99 49.24 14.47
C THR A 157 -7.91 49.96 13.49
N ALA A 158 -8.71 50.90 14.01
CA ALA A 158 -9.61 51.73 13.23
C ALA A 158 -9.35 53.20 13.56
N TYR A 159 -9.63 54.06 12.58
CA TYR A 159 -9.57 55.50 12.74
C TYR A 159 -10.88 56.12 12.29
N ASP A 160 -11.42 56.99 13.12
CA ASP A 160 -12.49 57.86 12.70
C ASP A 160 -12.01 58.88 11.64
N CYS A 161 -12.94 59.64 11.09
CA CYS A 161 -12.63 60.70 10.12
C CYS A 161 -11.97 61.94 10.76
N GLY A 162 -11.96 62.04 12.09
CA GLY A 162 -11.16 62.99 12.89
C GLY A 162 -9.72 62.54 13.14
N LYS A 163 -9.34 61.34 12.67
CA LYS A 163 -8.04 60.66 12.89
C LYS A 163 -7.79 60.18 14.32
N LYS A 164 -8.82 60.06 15.15
CA LYS A 164 -8.66 59.40 16.45
C LYS A 164 -8.63 57.90 16.26
N ARG A 165 -7.68 57.30 16.96
CA ARG A 165 -7.45 55.85 16.95
C ARG A 165 -8.46 55.15 17.83
N ALA A 166 -8.84 53.93 17.44
CA ALA A 166 -9.68 53.06 18.24
C ALA A 166 -9.17 52.92 19.69
N ALA A 167 -10.11 52.84 20.64
CA ALA A 167 -9.79 52.72 22.05
C ALA A 167 -8.93 51.48 22.36
N GLU A 168 -9.24 50.37 21.67
CA GLU A 168 -8.49 49.13 21.72
C GLU A 168 -8.39 48.54 20.31
N ASP A 169 -7.26 47.88 20.02
CA ASP A 169 -7.10 47.12 18.79
C ASP A 169 -7.80 45.77 18.88
N VAL A 170 -8.29 45.26 17.75
CA VAL A 170 -8.96 43.96 17.69
C VAL A 170 -8.04 42.86 17.18
N LEU A 171 -8.15 41.67 17.78
CA LEU A 171 -7.44 40.48 17.33
C LEU A 171 -8.22 39.75 16.24
N VAL A 172 -7.56 39.48 15.12
CA VAL A 172 -8.08 38.68 14.02
C VAL A 172 -7.26 37.41 13.86
N LYS A 173 -7.92 36.23 13.90
CA LYS A 173 -7.26 34.94 13.71
C LYS A 173 -7.66 34.32 12.37
N ILE A 174 -6.68 34.11 11.49
CA ILE A 174 -6.89 33.47 10.19
C ILE A 174 -6.18 32.12 10.21
N SER A 175 -6.95 31.04 10.27
CA SER A 175 -6.43 29.67 10.21
C SER A 175 -6.27 29.24 8.75
N ILE A 176 -5.18 28.57 8.42
CA ILE A 176 -4.94 28.04 7.07
C ILE A 176 -5.25 26.55 7.10
N LYS A 177 -5.91 26.07 6.05
CA LYS A 177 -6.08 24.65 5.77
C LYS A 177 -5.23 24.25 4.57
N PRO A 178 -4.63 23.04 4.58
CA PRO A 178 -3.94 22.53 3.42
C PRO A 178 -4.93 22.37 2.25
N THR A 179 -4.40 22.35 1.03
CA THR A 179 -5.21 22.02 -0.15
C THR A 179 -5.56 20.54 -0.08
N CYS A 180 -6.84 20.21 -0.15
CA CYS A 180 -7.25 18.81 -0.23
C CYS A 180 -6.65 18.17 -1.50
N LYS A 181 -6.04 17.00 -1.33
CA LYS A 181 -5.49 16.20 -2.42
C LYS A 181 -6.14 14.82 -2.38
N PRO A 182 -6.80 14.37 -3.46
CA PRO A 182 -7.39 13.06 -3.50
C PRO A 182 -6.34 11.97 -3.30
N GLY A 183 -6.67 10.95 -2.51
CA GLY A 183 -5.79 9.80 -2.29
C GLY A 183 -6.03 9.07 -0.98
N TRP A 184 -5.41 7.89 -0.87
CA TRP A 184 -5.50 7.05 0.32
C TRP A 184 -4.81 7.69 1.53
N GLN A 185 -5.56 7.79 2.63
CA GLN A 185 -5.10 8.25 3.93
C GLN A 185 -5.16 7.11 4.96
N GLY A 186 -4.56 7.29 6.13
CA GLY A 186 -4.69 6.34 7.25
C GLY A 186 -3.98 4.99 7.08
N TRP A 187 -2.99 4.91 6.18
CA TRP A 187 -2.14 3.73 5.98
C TRP A 187 -0.71 3.96 6.48
N SER A 188 0.01 2.88 6.78
CA SER A 188 1.41 2.92 7.21
C SER A 188 2.35 2.39 6.13
N LYS A 189 3.43 3.12 5.85
CA LYS A 189 4.44 2.70 4.86
C LYS A 189 5.25 1.48 5.28
N ARG A 190 5.47 1.32 6.58
CA ARG A 190 6.19 0.19 7.17
C ARG A 190 5.24 -0.52 8.12
N ILE A 191 5.06 -1.81 7.89
CA ILE A 191 4.26 -2.70 8.73
C ILE A 191 5.20 -3.82 9.18
N GLU A 192 5.23 -4.13 10.48
CA GLU A 192 6.08 -5.21 11.01
C GLU A 192 5.22 -6.44 11.24
N TYR A 193 5.68 -7.59 10.75
CA TYR A 193 5.03 -8.87 10.93
C TYR A 193 5.87 -9.77 11.83
N GLU A 194 5.32 -10.13 12.98
CA GLU A 194 5.93 -11.06 13.91
C GLU A 194 5.51 -12.50 13.54
N PRO A 195 6.47 -13.41 13.30
CA PRO A 195 6.16 -14.80 13.01
C PRO A 195 5.26 -15.47 14.05
N GLY A 196 4.24 -16.19 13.58
CA GLY A 196 3.33 -16.94 14.46
C GLY A 196 2.07 -16.18 14.90
N THR A 197 1.92 -14.90 14.56
CA THR A 197 0.72 -14.11 14.93
C THR A 197 -0.49 -14.36 14.03
N GLY A 198 -0.36 -15.16 12.97
CA GLY A 198 -1.46 -15.43 12.03
C GLY A 198 -1.67 -14.28 11.03
N SER A 199 -2.92 -13.87 10.81
CA SER A 199 -3.27 -12.75 9.92
C SER A 199 -3.03 -11.40 10.61
N LEU A 200 -2.39 -10.47 9.91
CA LEU A 200 -2.10 -9.10 10.36
C LEU A 200 -2.82 -8.09 9.47
N ALA A 201 -3.72 -7.28 10.04
CA ALA A 201 -4.40 -6.22 9.31
C ALA A 201 -3.39 -5.20 8.74
N LEU A 202 -3.43 -4.96 7.43
CA LEU A 202 -2.50 -4.04 6.76
C LEU A 202 -2.94 -2.58 6.88
N PHE A 203 -4.24 -2.33 6.80
CA PHE A 203 -4.78 -0.99 6.57
C PHE A 203 -5.93 -0.59 7.51
N PRO A 204 -5.82 -0.78 8.84
CA PRO A 204 -6.96 -0.67 9.76
C PRO A 204 -7.63 0.71 9.81
N GLY A 205 -6.93 1.80 9.46
CA GLY A 205 -7.46 3.16 9.43
C GLY A 205 -7.63 3.74 8.02
N MET A 206 -7.49 2.92 6.99
CA MET A 206 -7.38 3.42 5.62
C MET A 206 -8.72 3.89 5.07
N HIS A 207 -8.70 5.04 4.39
CA HIS A 207 -9.87 5.63 3.75
C HIS A 207 -9.46 6.47 2.54
N LEU A 208 -10.35 6.58 1.57
CA LEU A 208 -10.13 7.37 0.36
C LEU A 208 -10.61 8.81 0.55
N GLU A 209 -9.69 9.78 0.53
CA GLU A 209 -10.03 11.20 0.47
C GLU A 209 -10.32 11.62 -0.97
N THR A 210 -11.45 12.29 -1.20
CA THR A 210 -11.99 12.60 -2.53
C THR A 210 -12.17 14.09 -2.78
N CYS A 211 -11.95 14.93 -1.75
CA CYS A 211 -12.02 16.38 -1.87
C CYS A 211 -13.36 16.93 -2.38
N ASP A 212 -14.46 16.30 -1.93
CA ASP A 212 -15.84 16.65 -2.28
C ASP A 212 -16.22 16.41 -3.76
N GLU A 213 -15.40 15.65 -4.52
CA GLU A 213 -15.73 15.26 -5.89
C GLU A 213 -16.79 14.12 -5.92
N PRO A 214 -17.84 14.22 -6.76
CA PRO A 214 -18.90 13.22 -6.82
C PRO A 214 -18.44 11.97 -7.60
N ILE A 215 -18.17 10.90 -6.87
CA ILE A 215 -17.67 9.63 -7.41
C ILE A 215 -18.81 8.64 -7.62
N THR A 216 -18.77 7.90 -8.73
CA THR A 216 -19.76 6.87 -9.07
C THR A 216 -19.24 5.45 -8.82
N SER A 217 -17.94 5.21 -8.97
CA SER A 217 -17.33 3.93 -8.61
C SER A 217 -15.84 4.04 -8.35
N VAL A 218 -15.34 3.12 -7.52
CA VAL A 218 -13.93 2.98 -7.15
C VAL A 218 -13.51 1.53 -7.41
N GLU A 219 -12.39 1.38 -8.08
CA GLU A 219 -11.67 0.12 -8.19
C GLU A 219 -10.30 0.32 -7.53
N ALA A 220 -9.96 -0.55 -6.58
CA ALA A 220 -8.69 -0.51 -5.85
C ALA A 220 -8.04 -1.88 -5.89
N THR A 221 -6.76 -1.93 -6.25
CA THR A 221 -5.97 -3.16 -6.31
C THR A 221 -4.81 -3.05 -5.34
N VAL A 222 -4.67 -4.06 -4.48
CA VAL A 222 -3.52 -4.25 -3.60
C VAL A 222 -2.67 -5.37 -4.19
N GLU A 223 -1.41 -5.07 -4.45
CA GLU A 223 -0.40 -6.02 -4.92
C GLU A 223 0.65 -6.21 -3.83
N LEU A 224 0.92 -7.48 -3.51
CA LEU A 224 1.96 -7.93 -2.61
C LEU A 224 3.05 -8.61 -3.44
N GLU A 225 4.25 -8.07 -3.40
CA GLU A 225 5.42 -8.68 -4.03
C GLU A 225 5.90 -9.86 -3.17
N THR A 226 5.49 -11.07 -3.55
CA THR A 226 5.91 -12.33 -2.92
C THR A 226 6.95 -13.10 -3.73
N ASN A 227 7.31 -12.62 -4.93
CA ASN A 227 8.23 -13.31 -5.84
C ASN A 227 9.68 -12.86 -5.59
N HIS A 228 10.39 -13.44 -4.62
CA HIS A 228 11.73 -12.97 -4.31
C HIS A 228 12.80 -13.37 -5.36
N ILE A 229 12.68 -14.50 -6.07
CA ILE A 229 13.42 -14.82 -7.32
C ILE A 229 12.55 -15.74 -8.20
N GLY A 230 11.44 -15.21 -8.72
CA GLY A 230 10.61 -15.88 -9.73
C GLY A 230 9.77 -17.09 -9.28
N LYS A 231 10.11 -17.83 -8.23
CA LYS A 231 9.42 -19.10 -7.87
C LYS A 231 8.50 -18.99 -6.65
N GLY A 232 7.31 -18.41 -6.82
CA GLY A 232 6.25 -18.40 -5.78
C GLY A 232 6.72 -17.86 -4.41
N CYS A 233 5.89 -17.98 -3.38
CA CYS A 233 6.20 -17.42 -2.06
C CYS A 233 6.89 -18.43 -1.11
N ASP A 234 6.68 -19.75 -1.28
CA ASP A 234 6.86 -20.78 -0.25
C ASP A 234 8.23 -21.46 -0.09
N ARG A 235 9.21 -21.08 -0.92
CA ARG A 235 10.36 -21.96 -1.22
C ARG A 235 11.71 -21.48 -0.68
N ASP A 236 11.79 -20.26 -0.20
CA ASP A 236 13.06 -19.70 0.31
C ASP A 236 13.47 -20.32 1.66
N THR A 237 12.57 -21.03 2.34
CA THR A 237 12.79 -21.57 3.68
C THR A 237 13.20 -23.06 3.68
N TYR A 238 12.68 -23.84 2.74
CA TYR A 238 12.80 -25.29 2.75
C TYR A 238 13.29 -25.79 1.40
N SER A 239 14.23 -26.73 1.40
CA SER A 239 14.58 -27.47 0.19
C SER A 239 13.36 -28.23 -0.35
N GLU A 240 13.30 -28.52 -1.64
CA GLU A 240 12.23 -29.29 -2.26
C GLU A 240 11.91 -30.61 -1.57
N LYS A 241 12.95 -31.37 -1.29
CA LYS A 241 12.84 -32.67 -0.60
C LYS A 241 12.17 -32.54 0.76
N SER A 242 12.38 -31.41 1.44
CA SER A 242 11.78 -31.09 2.74
C SER A 242 10.32 -30.67 2.59
N ILE A 243 9.99 -29.82 1.59
CA ILE A 243 8.61 -29.42 1.30
C ILE A 243 7.76 -30.66 0.95
N HIS A 244 8.27 -31.54 0.09
CA HIS A 244 7.59 -32.80 -0.24
C HIS A 244 7.31 -33.65 1.00
N ARG A 245 8.27 -33.77 1.92
CA ARG A 245 8.05 -34.49 3.20
C ARG A 245 7.00 -33.80 4.08
N LEU A 246 7.04 -32.48 4.19
CA LEU A 246 6.08 -31.69 4.97
C LEU A 246 4.65 -31.79 4.41
N CYS A 247 4.52 -31.87 3.08
CA CYS A 247 3.25 -32.10 2.40
C CYS A 247 2.78 -33.56 2.43
N GLY A 248 3.56 -34.48 3.03
CA GLY A 248 3.20 -35.90 3.13
C GLY A 248 3.38 -36.68 1.83
N ALA A 249 4.27 -36.23 0.93
CA ALA A 249 4.66 -37.00 -0.23
C ALA A 249 5.31 -38.34 0.18
N ALA A 250 5.09 -39.37 -0.63
CA ALA A 250 5.69 -40.68 -0.37
C ALA A 250 7.22 -40.64 -0.48
N SER A 251 7.90 -41.46 0.32
CA SER A 251 9.36 -41.66 0.24
C SER A 251 9.76 -42.32 -1.08
N GLY A 252 11.05 -42.20 -1.46
CA GLY A 252 11.58 -42.81 -2.68
C GLY A 252 11.55 -41.94 -3.95
N THR A 253 11.29 -40.64 -3.82
CA THR A 253 11.44 -39.69 -4.93
C THR A 253 12.92 -39.44 -5.23
N ALA A 254 13.30 -39.57 -6.50
CA ALA A 254 14.63 -39.23 -6.99
C ALA A 254 14.62 -37.79 -7.54
N GLU A 255 15.56 -36.98 -7.06
CA GLU A 255 15.79 -35.62 -7.54
C GLU A 255 16.85 -35.66 -8.64
N LEU A 256 16.49 -35.19 -9.84
CA LEU A 256 17.35 -35.26 -11.03
C LEU A 256 18.29 -34.06 -11.14
N LEU A 257 17.91 -32.94 -10.54
CA LEU A 257 18.67 -31.69 -10.49
C LEU A 257 18.91 -31.24 -9.04
N PRO A 258 19.62 -32.02 -8.21
CA PRO A 258 19.94 -31.61 -6.84
C PRO A 258 21.06 -30.55 -6.80
N PRO A 259 21.21 -29.80 -5.69
CA PRO A 259 22.32 -28.88 -5.49
C PRO A 259 23.68 -29.56 -5.71
N PRO A 260 24.63 -28.92 -6.41
CA PRO A 260 25.94 -29.50 -6.70
C PRO A 260 26.66 -29.96 -5.42
N SER A 261 27.05 -31.23 -5.36
CA SER A 261 27.74 -31.81 -4.20
C SER A 261 28.64 -32.97 -4.61
N SER A 262 29.43 -33.51 -3.67
CA SER A 262 30.24 -34.71 -3.93
C SER A 262 29.40 -35.94 -4.31
N ALA A 263 28.14 -36.00 -3.86
CA ALA A 263 27.19 -37.06 -4.21
C ALA A 263 26.39 -36.75 -5.49
N ALA A 264 26.41 -35.50 -5.95
CA ALA A 264 25.70 -35.02 -7.14
C ALA A 264 26.64 -34.24 -8.07
N ASN A 265 27.67 -34.92 -8.58
CA ASN A 265 28.68 -34.29 -9.43
C ASN A 265 28.14 -33.93 -10.84
N TRP A 266 27.05 -34.56 -11.30
CA TRP A 266 26.50 -34.32 -12.63
C TRP A 266 25.89 -32.93 -12.80
N THR A 267 25.45 -32.27 -11.71
CA THR A 267 24.87 -30.92 -11.77
C THR A 267 25.91 -29.79 -11.67
N VAL A 268 27.17 -30.09 -11.34
CA VAL A 268 28.25 -29.08 -11.13
C VAL A 268 28.51 -28.21 -12.37
N GLY A 269 28.31 -28.76 -13.57
CA GLY A 269 28.56 -28.05 -14.83
C GLY A 269 27.37 -27.23 -15.35
N LEU A 270 26.22 -27.28 -14.67
CA LEU A 270 25.04 -26.54 -15.10
C LEU A 270 25.09 -25.10 -14.57
N PRO A 271 24.75 -24.09 -15.40
CA PRO A 271 24.58 -22.73 -14.94
C PRO A 271 23.46 -22.67 -13.90
N THR A 272 23.75 -22.02 -12.79
CA THR A 272 22.76 -21.79 -11.74
C THR A 272 22.55 -20.30 -11.52
N ASP A 273 21.41 -19.92 -10.97
CA ASP A 273 21.27 -18.58 -10.45
C ASP A 273 22.19 -18.38 -9.24
N ASN A 274 22.70 -17.16 -9.05
CA ASN A 274 23.56 -16.83 -7.89
C ASN A 274 22.75 -16.70 -6.57
N GLY A 275 21.60 -17.38 -6.48
CA GLY A 275 20.70 -17.32 -5.33
C GLY A 275 21.32 -17.99 -4.11
N HIS A 276 21.16 -17.35 -2.95
CA HIS A 276 21.59 -17.88 -1.64
C HIS A 276 20.55 -18.80 -0.99
N ASP A 277 19.45 -19.10 -1.69
CA ASP A 277 18.26 -19.74 -1.13
C ASP A 277 18.30 -21.28 -1.24
N SER A 278 17.48 -21.95 -0.42
CA SER A 278 17.54 -23.39 -0.14
C SER A 278 17.37 -24.36 -1.33
N ASP A 279 17.02 -23.87 -2.53
CA ASP A 279 16.81 -24.65 -3.76
C ASP A 279 17.46 -23.99 -4.99
N GLN A 280 18.29 -24.75 -5.71
CA GLN A 280 18.98 -24.26 -6.90
C GLN A 280 18.04 -24.07 -8.10
N VAL A 281 18.11 -22.92 -8.79
CA VAL A 281 17.55 -22.76 -10.15
C VAL A 281 18.63 -23.16 -11.15
N PHE A 282 18.29 -24.01 -12.11
CA PHE A 282 19.18 -24.35 -13.23
C PHE A 282 18.73 -23.66 -14.51
N GLU A 283 19.64 -22.96 -15.17
CA GLU A 283 19.40 -22.26 -16.43
C GLU A 283 19.87 -23.10 -17.63
N PHE A 284 19.00 -23.20 -18.63
CA PHE A 284 19.24 -23.87 -19.89
C PHE A 284 19.03 -22.86 -21.02
N ASN A 285 20.08 -22.58 -21.78
CA ASN A 285 20.07 -21.61 -22.88
C ASN A 285 19.93 -22.27 -24.27
N GLY A 286 19.60 -23.56 -24.30
CA GLY A 286 19.52 -24.36 -25.53
C GLY A 286 20.82 -25.07 -25.91
N THR A 287 21.79 -25.19 -24.99
CA THR A 287 23.03 -25.96 -25.22
C THR A 287 23.40 -26.89 -24.06
N GLN A 288 22.86 -26.65 -22.87
CA GLN A 288 23.13 -27.44 -21.68
C GLN A 288 22.23 -28.66 -21.62
N ALA A 289 22.80 -29.76 -21.18
CA ALA A 289 22.08 -30.96 -20.81
C ALA A 289 22.90 -31.76 -19.81
N VAL A 290 22.24 -32.64 -19.07
CA VAL A 290 22.90 -33.49 -18.09
C VAL A 290 22.43 -34.93 -18.20
N LYS A 291 23.39 -35.86 -18.15
CA LYS A 291 23.12 -37.28 -18.05
C LYS A 291 22.90 -37.64 -16.60
N ILE A 292 21.80 -38.31 -16.31
CA ILE A 292 21.55 -38.83 -14.97
C ILE A 292 22.32 -40.15 -14.81
N PRO A 293 23.17 -40.29 -13.76
CA PRO A 293 23.90 -41.52 -13.52
C PRO A 293 23.00 -42.73 -13.25
N ASP A 294 23.49 -43.90 -13.62
CA ASP A 294 22.84 -45.17 -13.31
C ASP A 294 22.69 -45.34 -11.78
N GLY A 295 21.52 -45.76 -11.34
CA GLY A 295 21.20 -45.97 -9.92
C GLY A 295 20.59 -44.76 -9.19
N VAL A 296 20.55 -43.56 -9.79
CA VAL A 296 19.83 -42.41 -9.21
C VAL A 296 18.31 -42.60 -9.29
N VAL A 297 17.82 -43.07 -10.44
CA VAL A 297 16.42 -43.47 -10.63
C VAL A 297 16.36 -44.70 -11.52
N THR A 298 15.46 -45.62 -11.18
CA THR A 298 15.03 -46.68 -12.09
C THR A 298 13.51 -46.67 -12.11
N VAL A 299 12.94 -46.35 -13.27
CA VAL A 299 11.48 -46.31 -13.45
C VAL A 299 11.04 -47.65 -14.01
N ASN A 300 10.18 -48.36 -13.27
CA ASN A 300 9.52 -49.53 -13.81
C ASN A 300 8.35 -49.06 -14.68
N LEU A 301 8.48 -49.14 -16.00
CA LEU A 301 7.44 -48.69 -16.95
C LEU A 301 6.12 -49.47 -16.85
N LYS A 302 6.07 -50.56 -16.07
CA LYS A 302 4.85 -51.31 -15.77
C LYS A 302 4.10 -50.79 -14.55
N GLU A 303 4.75 -50.02 -13.71
CA GLU A 303 4.18 -49.44 -12.51
C GLU A 303 3.82 -47.98 -12.73
N PRO A 304 2.84 -47.44 -11.98
CA PRO A 304 2.56 -46.01 -12.03
C PRO A 304 3.76 -45.20 -11.56
N PHE A 305 4.03 -44.06 -12.20
CA PHE A 305 5.09 -43.16 -11.78
C PHE A 305 4.67 -41.71 -11.95
N MET A 306 5.42 -40.80 -11.33
CA MET A 306 5.17 -39.38 -11.45
C MET A 306 6.43 -38.61 -11.83
N ILE A 307 6.24 -37.48 -12.51
CA ILE A 307 7.27 -36.48 -12.81
C ILE A 307 6.76 -35.12 -12.27
N SER A 308 7.57 -34.42 -11.50
CA SER A 308 7.26 -33.09 -10.95
C SER A 308 8.38 -32.14 -11.31
N VAL A 309 8.06 -30.93 -11.77
CA VAL A 309 9.05 -29.91 -12.10
C VAL A 309 8.47 -28.51 -11.99
N TRP A 310 9.25 -27.59 -11.44
CA TRP A 310 9.03 -26.17 -11.63
C TRP A 310 9.74 -25.73 -12.88
N MET A 311 9.00 -25.11 -13.80
CA MET A 311 9.53 -24.67 -15.08
C MET A 311 9.11 -23.24 -15.35
N ARG A 312 10.09 -22.44 -15.80
CA ARG A 312 9.88 -21.18 -16.51
C ARG A 312 10.44 -21.33 -17.90
N HIS A 313 9.59 -21.36 -18.90
CA HIS A 313 10.02 -21.52 -20.28
C HIS A 313 10.56 -20.19 -20.84
N GLY A 314 11.69 -20.25 -21.54
CA GLY A 314 12.35 -19.09 -22.14
C GLY A 314 11.62 -18.58 -23.39
N PRO A 315 12.18 -17.57 -24.09
CA PRO A 315 11.72 -17.18 -25.41
C PRO A 315 11.97 -18.33 -26.41
N GLY A 316 11.00 -19.22 -26.54
CA GLY A 316 11.10 -20.45 -27.32
C GLY A 316 11.11 -20.23 -28.83
N THR A 317 11.68 -21.22 -29.52
CA THR A 317 11.54 -21.38 -30.97
C THR A 317 10.27 -22.18 -31.29
N LYS A 318 9.88 -22.30 -32.57
CA LYS A 318 8.80 -23.24 -32.95
C LYS A 318 9.23 -24.71 -32.91
N GLU A 319 10.47 -24.99 -32.49
CA GLU A 319 11.06 -26.33 -32.51
C GLU A 319 10.73 -27.10 -31.23
N LYS A 320 11.16 -28.37 -31.20
CA LYS A 320 10.93 -29.28 -30.07
C LYS A 320 12.05 -29.10 -29.03
N GLU A 321 11.66 -28.81 -27.79
CA GLU A 321 12.56 -28.52 -26.67
C GLU A 321 12.31 -29.52 -25.52
N THR A 322 13.30 -30.36 -25.19
CA THR A 322 13.14 -31.50 -24.29
C THR A 322 13.53 -31.19 -22.86
N ILE A 323 12.58 -31.30 -21.93
CA ILE A 323 12.82 -31.15 -20.49
C ILE A 323 13.55 -32.38 -19.95
N LEU A 324 13.02 -33.58 -20.24
CA LEU A 324 13.70 -34.84 -19.94
C LEU A 324 13.36 -35.91 -20.98
N CYS A 325 14.31 -36.82 -21.19
CA CYS A 325 14.18 -37.91 -22.14
C CYS A 325 14.93 -39.14 -21.66
N ASN A 326 14.23 -40.28 -21.63
CA ASN A 326 14.83 -41.60 -21.47
C ASN A 326 14.79 -42.33 -22.82
N SER A 327 15.96 -42.69 -23.32
CA SER A 327 16.12 -43.31 -24.65
C SER A 327 17.25 -44.33 -24.66
N ASP A 328 17.29 -45.19 -25.68
CA ASP A 328 18.37 -46.16 -25.85
C ASP A 328 19.75 -45.50 -25.92
N LYS A 329 20.75 -46.06 -25.22
CA LYS A 329 22.12 -45.54 -25.11
C LYS A 329 22.91 -45.66 -26.42
N THR A 330 22.64 -46.67 -27.25
CA THR A 330 23.36 -46.94 -28.50
C THR A 330 22.41 -47.34 -29.65
N ASP A 331 22.81 -47.06 -30.89
CA ASP A 331 22.33 -47.59 -32.18
C ASP A 331 20.85 -47.35 -32.58
N MET A 332 19.94 -47.12 -31.63
CA MET A 332 18.50 -47.21 -31.90
C MET A 332 17.71 -45.93 -31.59
N ASN A 333 18.24 -44.98 -30.81
CA ASN A 333 17.59 -43.70 -30.43
C ASN A 333 16.09 -43.83 -30.07
N ARG A 334 15.66 -45.00 -29.54
CA ARG A 334 14.24 -45.21 -29.23
C ARG A 334 13.94 -44.54 -27.91
N HIS A 335 13.06 -43.56 -27.96
CA HIS A 335 12.57 -42.90 -26.74
C HIS A 335 11.57 -43.84 -26.06
N HIS A 336 11.82 -44.14 -24.79
CA HIS A 336 10.92 -44.91 -23.92
C HIS A 336 9.90 -43.98 -23.29
N TYR A 337 10.37 -42.85 -22.73
CA TYR A 337 9.50 -41.75 -22.33
C TYR A 337 10.22 -40.41 -22.46
N THR A 338 9.47 -39.33 -22.73
CA THR A 338 10.02 -37.98 -22.76
C THR A 338 8.95 -36.95 -22.44
N LEU A 339 9.35 -35.89 -21.73
CA LEU A 339 8.56 -34.69 -21.49
C LEU A 339 9.21 -33.52 -22.23
N TYR A 340 8.47 -32.86 -23.11
CA TYR A 340 9.00 -31.78 -23.94
C TYR A 340 7.96 -30.70 -24.23
N VAL A 341 8.46 -29.52 -24.62
CA VAL A 341 7.67 -28.38 -25.06
C VAL A 341 7.75 -28.28 -26.59
N HIS A 342 6.61 -28.00 -27.23
CA HIS A 342 6.56 -27.73 -28.66
C HIS A 342 5.36 -26.83 -28.99
N ASN A 343 5.61 -25.64 -29.53
CA ASN A 343 4.57 -24.70 -29.99
C ASN A 343 3.47 -24.42 -28.92
N CYS A 344 3.89 -23.99 -27.72
CA CYS A 344 3.00 -23.75 -26.56
C CYS A 344 2.15 -24.96 -26.15
N ARG A 345 2.67 -26.17 -26.40
CA ARG A 345 2.13 -27.40 -25.85
C ARG A 345 3.17 -28.07 -24.97
N LEU A 346 2.71 -28.58 -23.85
CA LEU A 346 3.45 -29.60 -23.11
C LEU A 346 3.05 -30.95 -23.71
N VAL A 347 4.03 -31.80 -24.00
CA VAL A 347 3.81 -33.12 -24.58
C VAL A 347 4.56 -34.16 -23.78
N PHE A 348 3.85 -35.22 -23.43
CA PHE A 348 4.43 -36.40 -22.82
C PHE A 348 4.32 -37.58 -23.79
N LEU A 349 5.46 -38.16 -24.15
CA LEU A 349 5.54 -39.38 -24.93
C LEU A 349 5.90 -40.54 -23.99
N PHE A 350 5.20 -41.66 -24.15
CA PHE A 350 5.42 -42.89 -23.42
C PHE A 350 5.21 -44.09 -24.35
N ARG A 351 6.21 -44.97 -24.43
CA ARG A 351 6.12 -46.21 -25.21
C ARG A 351 6.09 -47.43 -24.30
N GLN A 352 5.19 -48.35 -24.64
CA GLN A 352 4.98 -49.57 -23.87
C GLN A 352 6.21 -50.49 -23.90
N ASP A 353 6.45 -51.14 -22.76
CA ASP A 353 7.47 -52.16 -22.63
C ASP A 353 7.17 -53.38 -23.52
N PRO A 354 8.17 -53.99 -24.19
CA PRO A 354 8.00 -55.13 -25.09
C PRO A 354 7.30 -56.35 -24.48
N SER A 355 7.31 -56.48 -23.15
CA SER A 355 6.69 -57.60 -22.41
C SER A 355 5.21 -57.37 -22.06
N GLN A 356 4.63 -56.22 -22.40
CA GLN A 356 3.21 -55.93 -22.23
C GLN A 356 2.34 -56.48 -23.39
N GLY A 357 1.02 -56.38 -23.23
CA GLY A 357 0.04 -56.88 -24.20
C GLY A 357 0.22 -56.29 -25.60
N LYS A 358 0.06 -57.13 -26.62
CA LYS A 358 0.21 -56.79 -28.04
C LYS A 358 -0.97 -55.97 -28.59
N SER A 359 -1.21 -54.78 -28.05
CA SER A 359 -2.28 -53.88 -28.47
C SER A 359 -1.78 -52.46 -28.74
N TYR A 360 -2.37 -51.80 -29.72
CA TYR A 360 -2.21 -50.36 -29.92
C TYR A 360 -2.82 -49.61 -28.74
N GLN A 361 -2.05 -48.68 -28.17
CA GLN A 361 -2.47 -47.82 -27.07
C GLN A 361 -1.92 -46.42 -27.29
N PRO A 362 -2.49 -45.39 -26.65
CA PRO A 362 -1.99 -44.01 -26.74
C PRO A 362 -0.51 -43.93 -26.33
N ALA A 363 0.30 -43.24 -27.12
CA ALA A 363 1.74 -43.07 -26.89
C ALA A 363 2.17 -41.61 -26.75
N GLU A 364 1.37 -40.66 -27.23
CA GLU A 364 1.61 -39.22 -27.07
C GLU A 364 0.38 -38.51 -26.48
N PHE A 365 0.63 -37.73 -25.43
CA PHE A 365 -0.37 -36.97 -24.69
C PHE A 365 -0.02 -35.48 -24.77
N HIS A 366 -0.91 -34.68 -25.36
CA HIS A 366 -0.66 -33.27 -25.65
C HIS A 366 -1.57 -32.38 -24.80
N TRP A 367 -1.01 -31.32 -24.22
CA TRP A 367 -1.76 -30.27 -23.52
C TRP A 367 -1.43 -28.91 -24.11
N LYS A 368 -2.44 -28.15 -24.53
CA LYS A 368 -2.28 -26.75 -24.94
C LYS A 368 -2.42 -25.86 -23.71
N LEU A 369 -1.35 -25.20 -23.31
CA LEU A 369 -1.25 -24.49 -22.03
C LEU A 369 -0.66 -23.10 -22.26
N ASN A 370 -1.32 -22.06 -21.73
CA ASN A 370 -0.78 -20.70 -21.80
C ASN A 370 0.46 -20.55 -20.91
N GLN A 371 0.49 -21.27 -19.78
CA GLN A 371 1.57 -21.36 -18.79
C GLN A 371 2.91 -21.78 -19.39
N VAL A 372 2.89 -22.49 -20.51
CA VAL A 372 4.13 -22.89 -21.20
C VAL A 372 4.74 -21.72 -21.98
N CYS A 373 4.00 -20.62 -22.20
CA CYS A 373 4.41 -19.53 -23.10
C CYS A 373 4.24 -18.12 -22.51
N ASP A 374 3.75 -17.98 -21.30
CA ASP A 374 3.63 -16.68 -20.60
C ASP A 374 4.95 -16.22 -19.96
N LYS A 375 5.97 -17.10 -19.93
CA LYS A 375 7.32 -16.85 -19.38
C LYS A 375 7.30 -16.65 -17.86
N GLU A 376 6.26 -17.16 -17.20
CA GLU A 376 6.15 -17.20 -15.75
C GLU A 376 6.55 -18.58 -15.21
N TRP A 377 6.71 -18.69 -13.90
CA TRP A 377 7.02 -19.96 -13.24
C TRP A 377 5.74 -20.73 -12.96
N HIS A 378 5.74 -22.01 -13.33
CA HIS A 378 4.62 -22.92 -13.09
C HIS A 378 5.10 -24.26 -12.56
N HIS A 379 4.27 -24.90 -11.74
CA HIS A 379 4.52 -26.24 -11.20
C HIS A 379 3.77 -27.27 -12.03
N TYR A 380 4.51 -28.19 -12.65
CA TYR A 380 3.97 -29.26 -13.48
C TYR A 380 4.12 -30.60 -12.78
N VAL A 381 3.02 -31.33 -12.62
CA VAL A 381 3.02 -32.71 -12.11
C VAL A 381 2.33 -33.63 -13.11
N VAL A 382 3.09 -34.55 -13.69
CA VAL A 382 2.60 -35.59 -14.60
C VAL A 382 2.48 -36.90 -13.82
N ASN A 383 1.25 -37.38 -13.64
CA ASN A 383 0.95 -38.69 -13.08
C ASN A 383 0.70 -39.67 -14.24
N VAL A 384 1.47 -40.75 -14.28
CA VAL A 384 1.42 -41.76 -15.35
C VAL A 384 0.92 -43.07 -14.77
N GLU A 385 -0.31 -43.44 -15.09
CA GLU A 385 -0.91 -44.74 -14.79
C GLU A 385 -1.45 -45.31 -16.11
N PHE A 386 -0.54 -45.86 -16.90
CA PHE A 386 -0.80 -46.23 -18.28
C PHE A 386 -2.03 -47.16 -18.42
N PRO A 387 -2.97 -46.89 -19.37
CA PRO A 387 -2.89 -45.93 -20.48
C PRO A 387 -3.33 -44.49 -20.16
N VAL A 388 -3.59 -44.17 -18.90
CA VAL A 388 -4.04 -42.85 -18.46
C VAL A 388 -2.87 -42.00 -18.00
N VAL A 389 -2.82 -40.75 -18.49
CA VAL A 389 -1.85 -39.75 -18.04
C VAL A 389 -2.60 -38.50 -17.61
N SER A 390 -2.33 -38.04 -16.39
CA SER A 390 -2.95 -36.84 -15.83
C SER A 390 -1.89 -35.77 -15.62
N LEU A 391 -2.18 -34.55 -16.06
CA LEU A 391 -1.34 -33.39 -15.81
C LEU A 391 -2.01 -32.48 -14.79
N TYR A 392 -1.23 -32.03 -13.82
CA TYR A 392 -1.58 -30.90 -12.96
C TYR A 392 -0.62 -29.76 -13.25
N VAL A 393 -1.17 -28.57 -13.47
CA VAL A 393 -0.41 -27.32 -13.54
C VAL A 393 -0.95 -26.42 -12.45
N ASP A 394 -0.09 -26.02 -11.51
CA ASP A 394 -0.47 -25.12 -10.42
C ASP A 394 -1.67 -25.64 -9.60
N GLY A 395 -1.71 -26.96 -9.34
CA GLY A 395 -2.80 -27.65 -8.65
C GLY A 395 -4.07 -27.91 -9.48
N VAL A 396 -4.19 -27.33 -10.68
CA VAL A 396 -5.32 -27.50 -11.59
C VAL A 396 -5.06 -28.67 -12.53
N SER A 397 -6.02 -29.59 -12.66
CA SER A 397 -5.90 -30.73 -13.59
C SER A 397 -6.22 -30.34 -15.03
N TYR A 398 -5.46 -30.88 -15.98
CA TYR A 398 -5.66 -30.70 -17.41
C TYR A 398 -5.77 -32.05 -18.13
N ASP A 399 -6.82 -32.22 -18.91
CA ASP A 399 -7.03 -33.43 -19.70
C ASP A 399 -6.17 -33.42 -20.98
N PRO A 400 -5.49 -34.55 -21.31
CA PRO A 400 -4.70 -34.64 -22.53
C PRO A 400 -5.57 -34.84 -23.77
N PHE A 401 -5.05 -34.38 -24.91
CA PHE A 401 -5.46 -34.86 -26.22
C PHE A 401 -4.51 -35.98 -26.65
N PRO A 402 -4.94 -37.25 -26.70
CA PRO A 402 -4.11 -38.34 -27.22
C PRO A 402 -4.00 -38.20 -28.74
N VAL A 403 -2.78 -38.21 -29.28
CA VAL A 403 -2.53 -37.90 -30.71
C VAL A 403 -2.12 -39.12 -31.51
N THR A 404 -1.41 -40.06 -30.92
CA THR A 404 -0.85 -41.21 -31.63
C THR A 404 -0.99 -42.46 -30.81
N GLU A 405 -1.45 -43.54 -31.45
CA GLU A 405 -1.41 -44.88 -30.88
C GLU A 405 -0.16 -45.60 -31.40
N ASP A 406 0.59 -46.24 -30.49
CA ASP A 406 1.81 -46.96 -30.84
C ASP A 406 1.72 -48.41 -30.36
N TYR A 407 2.51 -49.27 -31.01
CA TYR A 407 2.68 -50.67 -30.63
C TYR A 407 3.83 -50.77 -29.61
N PRO A 408 3.84 -51.79 -28.71
CA PRO A 408 4.97 -51.98 -27.81
C PRO A 408 6.31 -52.02 -28.53
N LEU A 409 7.33 -51.44 -27.90
CA LEU A 409 8.68 -51.45 -28.44
C LEU A 409 9.14 -52.89 -28.70
N HIS A 410 9.98 -53.09 -29.72
CA HIS A 410 10.61 -54.40 -29.91
C HIS A 410 11.58 -54.70 -28.76
N PRO A 411 11.62 -55.97 -28.26
CA PRO A 411 12.58 -56.36 -27.22
C PRO A 411 14.01 -56.03 -27.65
N SER A 412 14.76 -55.37 -26.76
CA SER A 412 16.17 -55.04 -26.98
C SER A 412 16.94 -55.25 -25.68
N LYS A 413 18.25 -55.48 -25.82
CA LYS A 413 19.19 -55.59 -24.69
C LYS A 413 19.99 -54.29 -24.47
N ILE A 414 19.60 -53.21 -25.15
CA ILE A 414 20.27 -51.91 -25.06
C ILE A 414 19.84 -51.23 -23.75
N GLU A 415 20.80 -50.75 -22.98
CA GLU A 415 20.57 -49.94 -21.79
C GLU A 415 19.94 -48.60 -22.17
N THR A 416 19.12 -48.01 -21.29
CA THR A 416 18.57 -46.67 -21.50
C THR A 416 19.41 -45.61 -20.81
N GLN A 417 19.40 -44.40 -21.36
CA GLN A 417 20.02 -43.21 -20.80
C GLN A 417 18.94 -42.17 -20.52
N LEU A 418 18.84 -41.72 -19.27
CA LEU A 418 18.03 -40.57 -18.89
C LEU A 418 18.88 -39.28 -19.01
N VAL A 419 18.35 -38.30 -19.73
CA VAL A 419 18.94 -36.98 -19.93
C VAL A 419 17.92 -35.91 -19.55
N VAL A 420 18.41 -34.82 -18.95
CA VAL A 420 17.63 -33.61 -18.64
C VAL A 420 18.19 -32.45 -19.44
N GLY A 421 17.31 -31.59 -19.96
CA GLY A 421 17.65 -30.42 -20.78
C GLY A 421 17.93 -30.71 -22.25
N ALA A 422 17.94 -31.97 -22.65
CA ALA A 422 17.99 -32.44 -24.05
C ALA A 422 17.51 -33.89 -24.14
N CYS A 423 17.52 -34.46 -25.34
CA CYS A 423 17.32 -35.89 -25.56
C CYS A 423 18.59 -36.50 -26.16
N TRP A 424 18.90 -37.72 -25.74
CA TRP A 424 20.03 -38.47 -26.28
C TRP A 424 19.69 -38.98 -27.67
N GLN A 425 20.51 -38.60 -28.65
CA GLN A 425 20.38 -38.98 -30.04
C GLN A 425 21.77 -39.18 -30.64
N GLU A 426 22.16 -40.43 -30.88
CA GLU A 426 23.41 -40.75 -31.55
C GLU A 426 23.41 -40.21 -32.99
N TYR A 427 24.37 -39.34 -33.31
CA TYR A 427 24.54 -38.73 -34.63
C TYR A 427 25.11 -39.78 -35.60
N THR A 428 24.25 -40.34 -36.46
CA THR A 428 24.70 -41.12 -37.62
C THR A 428 25.20 -40.13 -38.68
N GLY A 429 26.47 -39.75 -38.60
CA GLY A 429 27.09 -38.84 -39.57
C GLY A 429 26.91 -39.37 -41.00
N ASN A 430 26.30 -38.56 -41.86
CA ASN A 430 26.41 -38.73 -43.30
C ASN A 430 27.77 -38.15 -43.70
N GLU A 431 28.66 -38.96 -44.27
CA GLU A 431 30.07 -38.65 -44.60
C GLU A 431 30.30 -37.53 -45.65
N ASN A 432 29.37 -36.60 -45.90
CA ASN A 432 29.46 -35.71 -47.07
C ASN A 432 29.44 -34.20 -46.83
N ASP A 433 29.56 -33.70 -45.60
CA ASP A 433 29.72 -32.25 -45.37
C ASP A 433 31.08 -31.92 -44.74
N ASN A 434 31.94 -31.29 -45.56
CA ASN A 434 33.24 -30.72 -45.19
C ASN A 434 33.07 -29.45 -44.35
N GLU A 435 32.47 -29.54 -43.17
CA GLU A 435 32.50 -28.44 -42.19
C GLU A 435 33.10 -28.93 -40.87
N THR A 436 34.37 -28.61 -40.65
CA THR A 436 35.05 -28.68 -39.36
C THR A 436 34.37 -27.75 -38.36
N VAL A 437 33.60 -28.31 -37.42
CA VAL A 437 33.09 -27.59 -36.25
C VAL A 437 34.18 -27.57 -35.17
N PRO A 438 34.53 -26.41 -34.57
CA PRO A 438 35.58 -26.35 -33.56
C PRO A 438 35.12 -26.91 -32.22
N GLU A 439 35.91 -27.80 -31.63
CA GLU A 439 35.80 -28.19 -30.23
C GLU A 439 36.14 -27.01 -29.32
N THR A 440 35.12 -26.39 -28.70
CA THR A 440 35.33 -25.55 -27.52
C THR A 440 34.22 -25.73 -26.50
N SER A 441 34.63 -26.21 -25.32
CA SER A 441 34.21 -25.74 -23.99
C SER A 441 32.73 -25.86 -23.59
N ALA A 442 32.49 -26.83 -22.69
CA ALA A 442 31.33 -27.04 -21.82
C ALA A 442 30.04 -27.62 -22.44
N GLY A 443 29.98 -28.97 -22.50
CA GLY A 443 28.78 -29.69 -22.03
C GLY A 443 27.88 -30.40 -23.04
N GLY A 444 28.01 -30.15 -24.35
CA GLY A 444 27.25 -30.91 -25.36
C GLY A 444 28.08 -32.06 -25.93
N GLU A 445 27.80 -33.31 -25.56
CA GLU A 445 28.29 -34.44 -26.36
C GLU A 445 27.64 -34.39 -27.76
N LEU A 446 28.36 -34.80 -28.81
CA LEU A 446 27.91 -34.95 -30.21
C LEU A 446 26.68 -35.88 -30.39
N ARG A 447 26.02 -36.27 -29.30
CA ARG A 447 24.93 -37.25 -29.19
C ARG A 447 23.68 -36.68 -28.51
N MET A 448 23.47 -35.37 -28.53
CA MET A 448 22.30 -34.72 -27.90
C MET A 448 21.60 -33.78 -28.87
N ALA A 449 20.26 -33.76 -28.81
CA ALA A 449 19.40 -32.91 -29.62
C ALA A 449 18.20 -32.39 -28.82
N GLN A 450 17.43 -31.45 -29.40
CA GLN A 450 16.20 -30.91 -28.80
C GLN A 450 16.46 -30.23 -27.45
N PHE A 451 17.49 -29.37 -27.40
CA PHE A 451 17.88 -28.69 -26.17
C PHE A 451 16.77 -27.76 -25.65
N PHE A 452 16.57 -27.78 -24.33
CA PHE A 452 15.61 -26.93 -23.64
C PHE A 452 16.11 -25.51 -23.46
N ARG A 453 15.22 -24.52 -23.57
CA ARG A 453 15.48 -23.11 -23.25
C ARG A 453 14.57 -22.63 -22.12
N GLY A 454 15.15 -22.29 -20.98
CA GLY A 454 14.41 -21.78 -19.82
C GLY A 454 15.10 -22.13 -18.52
N ASN A 455 14.33 -22.13 -17.44
CA ASN A 455 14.80 -22.47 -16.10
C ASN A 455 14.01 -23.65 -15.56
N LEU A 456 14.72 -24.60 -14.94
CA LEU A 456 14.13 -25.75 -14.26
C LEU A 456 14.53 -25.75 -12.78
N ALA A 457 13.64 -26.26 -11.94
CA ALA A 457 13.93 -26.53 -10.54
C ALA A 457 13.07 -27.65 -9.98
N GLY A 458 13.57 -28.34 -8.96
CA GLY A 458 12.84 -29.40 -8.28
C GLY A 458 12.40 -30.53 -9.20
N LEU A 459 13.16 -30.82 -10.25
CA LEU A 459 12.84 -31.89 -11.19
C LEU A 459 12.97 -33.24 -10.48
N MET A 460 11.83 -33.87 -10.24
CA MET A 460 11.69 -35.07 -9.44
C MET A 460 10.91 -36.15 -10.17
N ILE A 461 11.31 -37.40 -9.94
CA ILE A 461 10.66 -38.58 -10.51
C ILE A 461 10.50 -39.67 -9.44
N ARG A 462 9.34 -40.32 -9.39
CA ARG A 462 9.06 -41.41 -8.44
C ARG A 462 8.33 -42.56 -9.13
N SER A 463 8.88 -43.76 -9.02
CA SER A 463 8.26 -45.01 -9.49
C SER A 463 7.38 -45.65 -8.40
N GLY A 464 6.34 -46.38 -8.80
CA GLY A 464 5.51 -47.22 -7.94
C GLY A 464 4.27 -46.54 -7.34
N LYS A 465 4.20 -45.19 -7.30
CA LYS A 465 3.05 -44.47 -6.71
C LYS A 465 2.85 -43.08 -7.29
N LEU A 466 1.61 -42.80 -7.71
CA LEU A 466 1.16 -41.48 -8.17
C LEU A 466 1.19 -40.44 -7.04
N GLU A 467 1.27 -39.16 -7.41
CA GLU A 467 1.16 -38.07 -6.44
C GLU A 467 -0.32 -37.76 -6.13
N ASN A 468 -0.62 -37.59 -4.85
CA ASN A 468 -1.98 -37.30 -4.38
C ASN A 468 -2.31 -35.82 -4.60
N LYS A 469 -3.53 -35.50 -5.05
CA LYS A 469 -4.00 -34.11 -5.20
C LYS A 469 -3.77 -33.26 -3.94
N LYS A 470 -3.96 -33.80 -2.73
CA LYS A 470 -3.67 -33.06 -1.48
C LYS A 470 -2.20 -32.65 -1.36
N VAL A 471 -1.29 -33.50 -1.81
CA VAL A 471 0.17 -33.22 -1.83
C VAL A 471 0.45 -32.17 -2.90
N ILE A 472 -0.09 -32.33 -4.11
CA ILE A 472 0.07 -31.37 -5.21
C ILE A 472 -0.43 -29.97 -4.79
N ASP A 473 -1.63 -29.90 -4.21
CA ASP A 473 -2.21 -28.64 -3.75
C ASP A 473 -1.33 -28.01 -2.64
N CYS A 474 -0.76 -28.81 -1.74
CA CYS A 474 0.18 -28.36 -0.70
C CYS A 474 1.53 -27.85 -1.26
N LEU A 475 2.04 -28.46 -2.34
CA LEU A 475 3.31 -28.06 -2.98
C LEU A 475 3.21 -26.72 -3.71
N TYR A 476 2.02 -26.39 -4.23
CA TYR A 476 1.76 -25.18 -5.01
C TYR A 476 1.16 -24.03 -4.18
N THR A 477 0.30 -24.33 -3.21
CA THR A 477 -0.46 -23.30 -2.49
C THR A 477 0.45 -22.47 -1.62
N CYS A 478 0.45 -21.16 -1.87
CA CYS A 478 1.17 -20.18 -1.07
C CYS A 478 0.63 -20.10 0.36
N LYS A 479 1.50 -20.30 1.35
CA LYS A 479 1.22 -20.07 2.78
C LYS A 479 1.45 -18.63 3.19
N GLU A 480 1.90 -17.79 2.27
CA GLU A 480 2.12 -16.36 2.41
C GLU A 480 1.32 -15.60 1.36
N GLY A 481 0.53 -14.61 1.77
CA GLY A 481 -0.29 -13.83 0.83
C GLY A 481 -1.16 -12.77 1.51
N LEU A 482 -2.00 -12.14 0.69
CA LEU A 482 -3.11 -11.30 1.09
C LEU A 482 -4.29 -12.19 1.47
N ASP A 483 -4.90 -11.86 2.60
CA ASP A 483 -6.11 -12.48 3.11
C ASP A 483 -7.17 -11.39 3.30
N LEU A 484 -8.43 -11.75 3.13
CA LEU A 484 -9.56 -10.85 3.35
C LEU A 484 -10.53 -11.48 4.33
N GLN A 485 -10.36 -11.16 5.62
CA GLN A 485 -11.24 -11.65 6.67
C GLN A 485 -12.49 -10.78 6.76
N MET A 486 -13.54 -11.19 6.04
CA MET A 486 -14.82 -10.50 6.11
C MET A 486 -15.71 -11.13 7.18
N ALA A 487 -16.16 -10.33 8.16
CA ALA A 487 -17.32 -10.69 8.95
C ALA A 487 -18.58 -10.69 8.06
N ASP A 488 -19.58 -11.51 8.40
CA ASP A 488 -20.83 -11.64 7.66
C ASP A 488 -21.47 -10.27 7.35
N GLY A 489 -21.51 -9.90 6.06
CA GLY A 489 -22.21 -8.71 5.57
C GLY A 489 -21.33 -7.59 4.98
N VAL A 490 -20.01 -7.57 5.20
CA VAL A 490 -19.13 -6.50 4.67
C VAL A 490 -18.93 -6.61 3.15
N GLY A 491 -19.03 -7.81 2.57
CA GLY A 491 -18.94 -8.03 1.12
C GLY A 491 -20.19 -7.69 0.31
N LYS A 492 -21.27 -7.20 0.95
CA LYS A 492 -22.49 -6.84 0.23
C LYS A 492 -22.32 -5.49 -0.47
N GLY A 493 -22.25 -5.52 -1.80
CA GLY A 493 -22.14 -4.33 -2.65
C GLY A 493 -20.73 -4.01 -3.12
N VAL A 494 -19.77 -4.92 -2.92
CA VAL A 494 -18.40 -4.78 -3.43
C VAL A 494 -18.03 -6.09 -4.13
N LYS A 495 -17.46 -5.99 -5.34
CA LYS A 495 -16.89 -7.14 -6.05
C LYS A 495 -15.45 -7.30 -5.65
N ILE A 496 -15.06 -8.52 -5.30
CA ILE A 496 -13.72 -8.85 -4.85
C ILE A 496 -13.15 -9.89 -5.81
N HIS A 497 -11.94 -9.65 -6.29
CA HIS A 497 -11.20 -10.59 -7.12
C HIS A 497 -9.82 -10.80 -6.51
N MET A 498 -9.49 -12.06 -6.17
CA MET A 498 -8.19 -12.45 -5.64
C MET A 498 -7.53 -13.43 -6.61
N ASN A 499 -6.25 -13.24 -6.89
CA ASN A 499 -5.54 -14.18 -7.75
C ASN A 499 -5.20 -15.49 -6.99
N PRO A 500 -4.94 -16.61 -7.71
CA PRO A 500 -4.69 -17.90 -7.09
C PRO A 500 -3.48 -17.95 -6.15
N SER A 501 -2.47 -17.11 -6.37
CA SER A 501 -1.28 -16.99 -5.53
C SER A 501 -1.46 -16.06 -4.32
N GLN A 502 -2.66 -15.50 -4.14
CA GLN A 502 -3.00 -14.55 -3.07
C GLN A 502 -2.05 -13.34 -3.01
N SER A 503 -1.41 -12.97 -4.11
CA SER A 503 -0.49 -11.82 -4.20
C SER A 503 -1.16 -10.57 -4.74
N SER A 504 -2.37 -10.66 -5.28
CA SER A 504 -3.12 -9.52 -5.79
C SER A 504 -4.60 -9.64 -5.44
N LEU A 505 -5.15 -8.54 -4.91
CA LEU A 505 -6.54 -8.42 -4.50
C LEU A 505 -7.12 -7.13 -5.07
N SER A 506 -8.14 -7.25 -5.91
CA SER A 506 -8.90 -6.13 -6.47
C SER A 506 -10.29 -6.03 -5.84
N ILE A 507 -10.68 -4.81 -5.51
CA ILE A 507 -11.94 -4.44 -4.86
C ILE A 507 -12.63 -3.37 -5.71
N GLU A 508 -13.83 -3.67 -6.22
CA GLU A 508 -14.64 -2.73 -7.02
C GLU A 508 -15.97 -2.46 -6.33
N GLY A 509 -16.33 -1.19 -6.12
CA GLY A 509 -17.60 -0.80 -5.50
C GLY A 509 -18.09 0.58 -5.93
N ASP A 510 -19.38 0.85 -5.73
CA ASP A 510 -20.05 2.14 -5.98
C ASP A 510 -20.19 3.00 -4.70
N ASP A 511 -20.04 2.39 -3.53
CA ASP A 511 -20.10 3.03 -2.21
C ASP A 511 -18.69 3.11 -1.59
N ILE A 512 -18.14 4.32 -1.49
CA ILE A 512 -16.79 4.57 -0.95
C ILE A 512 -16.66 4.04 0.48
N GLU A 513 -17.68 4.19 1.33
CA GLU A 513 -17.60 3.73 2.72
C GLU A 513 -17.47 2.20 2.80
N ARG A 514 -18.05 1.47 1.84
CA ARG A 514 -17.91 0.01 1.76
C ARG A 514 -16.56 -0.40 1.21
N VAL A 515 -16.04 0.32 0.22
CA VAL A 515 -14.69 0.10 -0.30
C VAL A 515 -13.67 0.34 0.81
N ASP A 516 -13.77 1.44 1.55
CA ASP A 516 -12.91 1.75 2.69
C ASP A 516 -12.94 0.63 3.74
N LYS A 517 -14.15 0.18 4.13
CA LYS A 517 -14.29 -0.96 5.05
C LYS A 517 -13.66 -2.24 4.51
N ALA A 518 -13.84 -2.54 3.23
CA ALA A 518 -13.24 -3.73 2.63
C ALA A 518 -11.70 -3.62 2.64
N MET A 519 -11.14 -2.47 2.29
CA MET A 519 -9.70 -2.21 2.34
C MET A 519 -9.14 -2.34 3.77
N GLN A 520 -9.89 -1.90 4.80
CA GLN A 520 -9.49 -2.01 6.20
C GLN A 520 -9.38 -3.45 6.73
N HIS A 521 -10.04 -4.41 6.08
CA HIS A 521 -10.01 -5.83 6.45
C HIS A 521 -8.97 -6.64 5.65
N ILE A 522 -8.27 -6.01 4.71
CA ILE A 522 -7.16 -6.66 4.02
C ILE A 522 -6.05 -6.90 5.03
N SER A 523 -5.65 -8.16 5.12
CA SER A 523 -4.63 -8.64 6.04
C SER A 523 -3.50 -9.31 5.25
N TYR A 524 -2.30 -9.27 5.81
CA TYR A 524 -1.21 -10.12 5.39
C TYR A 524 -1.22 -11.38 6.25
N LEU A 525 -1.17 -12.54 5.61
CA LEU A 525 -1.15 -13.84 6.27
C LEU A 525 0.14 -14.55 5.89
N ASN A 526 0.85 -15.06 6.90
CA ASN A 526 1.92 -16.03 6.70
C ASN A 526 1.74 -17.20 7.68
N SER A 527 1.28 -18.33 7.16
CA SER A 527 0.98 -19.53 7.97
C SER A 527 2.19 -20.47 8.13
N ARG A 528 3.39 -20.04 7.74
CA ARG A 528 4.60 -20.84 7.94
C ARG A 528 5.03 -20.83 9.40
N GLN A 529 5.58 -21.96 9.83
CA GLN A 529 6.23 -22.07 11.13
C GLN A 529 7.51 -21.23 11.23
N PHE A 530 8.26 -21.12 10.12
CA PHE A 530 9.46 -20.29 10.01
C PHE A 530 9.35 -19.43 8.73
N PRO A 531 8.65 -18.28 8.77
CA PRO A 531 8.60 -17.35 7.65
C PRO A 531 9.99 -16.84 7.26
N THR A 532 10.23 -16.64 5.96
CA THR A 532 11.49 -16.04 5.49
C THR A 532 11.53 -14.56 5.88
N PRO A 533 12.49 -14.12 6.73
CA PRO A 533 12.62 -12.72 7.13
C PRO A 533 12.95 -11.85 5.92
N GLY A 534 12.38 -10.65 5.86
CA GLY A 534 12.60 -9.76 4.73
C GLY A 534 11.47 -8.80 4.43
N ILE A 535 11.70 -7.96 3.45
CA ILE A 535 10.76 -6.95 2.98
C ILE A 535 9.83 -7.61 1.94
N ARG A 536 8.52 -7.40 2.08
CA ARG A 536 7.51 -7.66 1.05
C ARG A 536 6.89 -6.35 0.63
N ARG A 537 7.11 -5.95 -0.62
CA ARG A 537 6.60 -4.66 -1.10
C ARG A 537 5.11 -4.75 -1.31
N LEU A 538 4.42 -3.68 -0.94
CA LEU A 538 3.00 -3.49 -1.16
C LEU A 538 2.81 -2.32 -2.10
N LYS A 539 1.94 -2.49 -3.08
CA LYS A 539 1.51 -1.42 -3.97
C LYS A 539 0.00 -1.36 -4.01
N ILE A 540 -0.55 -0.16 -3.87
CA ILE A 540 -1.98 0.09 -3.98
C ILE A 540 -2.19 1.01 -5.17
N SER A 541 -2.94 0.53 -6.16
CA SER A 541 -3.38 1.33 -7.30
C SER A 541 -4.89 1.48 -7.27
N SER A 542 -5.41 2.62 -7.72
CA SER A 542 -6.85 2.84 -7.74
C SER A 542 -7.28 3.67 -8.94
N THR A 543 -8.46 3.34 -9.44
CA THR A 543 -9.14 3.99 -10.54
C THR A 543 -10.51 4.43 -10.04
N VAL A 544 -10.81 5.72 -10.21
CA VAL A 544 -12.04 6.34 -9.75
C VAL A 544 -12.80 6.89 -10.96
N LYS A 545 -14.08 6.54 -11.07
CA LYS A 545 -14.98 7.01 -12.13
C LYS A 545 -15.97 8.02 -11.57
N CYS A 546 -16.28 9.05 -12.36
CA CYS A 546 -17.35 10.02 -12.06
C CYS A 546 -18.50 9.92 -13.08
N PHE A 547 -19.45 10.85 -13.00
CA PHE A 547 -20.56 11.00 -13.94
C PHE A 547 -20.07 10.94 -15.40
N ASN A 548 -20.61 10.00 -16.18
CA ASN A 548 -20.21 9.56 -17.54
C ASN A 548 -19.19 8.40 -17.62
N GLU A 549 -18.88 7.72 -16.51
CA GLU A 549 -17.94 6.57 -16.45
C GLU A 549 -16.48 6.89 -16.83
N GLU A 550 -16.15 8.16 -17.03
CA GLU A 550 -14.79 8.62 -17.30
C GLU A 550 -13.99 8.79 -16.00
N ALA A 551 -12.67 8.58 -16.09
CA ALA A 551 -11.74 8.83 -15.01
C ALA A 551 -11.61 10.35 -14.78
N CYS A 552 -12.17 10.82 -13.67
CA CYS A 552 -12.27 12.25 -13.34
C CYS A 552 -11.16 12.72 -12.38
N VAL A 553 -10.72 11.84 -11.49
CA VAL A 553 -9.76 12.15 -10.43
C VAL A 553 -8.61 11.16 -10.49
N SER A 554 -7.39 11.70 -10.54
CA SER A 554 -6.18 10.89 -10.45
C SER A 554 -5.85 10.61 -9.00
N ILE A 555 -5.96 9.34 -8.60
CA ILE A 555 -5.53 8.86 -7.30
C ILE A 555 -4.08 8.36 -7.43
N PRO A 556 -3.11 8.97 -6.72
CA PRO A 556 -1.73 8.51 -6.78
C PRO A 556 -1.59 7.10 -6.19
N SER A 557 -0.79 6.26 -6.84
CA SER A 557 -0.46 4.95 -6.28
C SER A 557 0.33 5.09 -4.98
N VAL A 558 0.07 4.19 -4.05
CA VAL A 558 0.69 4.13 -2.74
C VAL A 558 1.64 2.94 -2.66
N GLU A 559 2.83 3.15 -2.12
CA GLU A 559 3.84 2.10 -1.92
C GLU A 559 4.21 1.97 -0.45
N GLY A 560 4.15 0.75 0.05
CA GLY A 560 4.53 0.35 1.41
C GLY A 560 5.27 -0.97 1.42
N TYR A 561 5.53 -1.50 2.60
CA TYR A 561 6.07 -2.85 2.74
C TYR A 561 5.75 -3.47 4.10
N VAL A 562 5.63 -4.80 4.07
CA VAL A 562 5.63 -5.65 5.26
C VAL A 562 7.06 -6.10 5.54
N MET A 563 7.54 -5.90 6.76
CA MET A 563 8.83 -6.38 7.24
C MET A 563 8.58 -7.63 8.07
N VAL A 564 8.83 -8.80 7.48
CA VAL A 564 8.78 -10.08 8.18
C VAL A 564 10.00 -10.17 9.09
N LEU A 565 9.77 -10.21 10.40
CA LEU A 565 10.82 -10.29 11.41
C LEU A 565 11.44 -11.70 11.43
N GLN A 566 12.65 -11.81 11.97
CA GLN A 566 13.32 -13.10 12.14
C GLN A 566 12.50 -14.00 13.07
N PRO A 567 12.10 -15.22 12.64
CA PRO A 567 11.47 -16.17 13.56
C PRO A 567 12.49 -16.66 14.59
N GLU A 568 12.02 -17.06 15.76
CA GLU A 568 12.89 -17.74 16.72
C GLU A 568 13.37 -19.06 16.14
N GLU A 569 14.69 -19.17 15.90
CA GLU A 569 15.27 -20.38 15.33
C GLU A 569 15.20 -21.57 16.32
N PRO A 570 14.93 -22.79 15.84
CA PRO A 570 15.11 -23.99 16.63
C PRO A 570 16.55 -24.07 17.12
N LYS A 571 16.76 -24.19 18.42
CA LYS A 571 18.08 -24.43 19.00
C LYS A 571 18.09 -25.82 19.60
N ILE A 572 19.00 -26.64 19.07
CA ILE A 572 19.43 -27.86 19.74
C ILE A 572 20.65 -27.48 20.57
N SER A 573 20.48 -27.43 21.89
CA SER A 573 21.59 -27.26 22.81
C SER A 573 22.02 -28.62 23.34
N LEU A 574 23.28 -28.95 23.09
CA LEU A 574 23.94 -30.12 23.66
C LEU A 574 24.60 -29.68 24.96
N SER A 575 24.18 -30.26 26.08
CA SER A 575 24.80 -30.02 27.37
C SER A 575 25.35 -31.33 27.92
N GLY A 576 26.55 -31.29 28.49
CA GLY A 576 27.24 -32.45 29.01
C GLY A 576 28.68 -32.10 29.36
N ILE A 577 29.38 -33.04 30.00
CA ILE A 577 30.80 -32.90 30.32
C ILE A 577 31.65 -33.13 29.06
N ASN A 578 32.59 -32.24 28.80
CA ASN A 578 33.52 -32.32 27.66
C ASN A 578 34.76 -33.18 27.95
N HIS A 579 34.91 -33.64 29.20
CA HIS A 579 36.01 -34.49 29.64
C HIS A 579 35.48 -35.52 30.63
N PHE A 580 35.79 -36.78 30.38
CA PHE A 580 35.35 -37.90 31.19
C PHE A 580 36.49 -38.90 31.34
N ALA A 581 36.88 -39.18 32.58
CA ALA A 581 37.91 -40.16 32.91
C ALA A 581 37.28 -41.37 33.59
N ARG A 582 37.76 -42.56 33.22
CA ARG A 582 37.38 -43.86 33.80
C ARG A 582 38.59 -44.72 34.09
N SER A 583 38.41 -45.68 34.99
CA SER A 583 39.45 -46.62 35.33
C SER A 583 39.74 -47.56 34.15
N ALA A 584 40.98 -48.00 33.99
CA ALA A 584 41.36 -48.88 32.88
C ALA A 584 40.54 -50.19 32.85
N SER A 585 40.19 -50.72 34.03
CA SER A 585 39.37 -51.93 34.20
C SER A 585 37.97 -51.84 33.61
N GLU A 586 37.40 -50.64 33.46
CA GLU A 586 36.06 -50.47 32.86
C GLU A 586 36.09 -50.63 31.33
N PHE A 587 37.22 -50.30 30.68
CA PHE A 587 37.42 -50.51 29.24
C PHE A 587 37.68 -51.97 28.87
N GLU A 588 38.06 -52.79 29.85
CA GLU A 588 38.29 -54.23 29.70
C GLU A 588 37.00 -55.05 29.88
N SER A 589 35.91 -54.41 30.30
CA SER A 589 34.61 -55.08 30.45
C SER A 589 34.02 -55.46 29.08
N SER A 590 33.31 -56.58 29.01
CA SER A 590 32.63 -57.04 27.79
C SER A 590 31.48 -56.13 27.35
N GLU A 591 31.01 -55.26 28.23
CA GLU A 591 29.93 -54.30 27.98
C GLU A 591 30.44 -52.96 27.43
N GLY A 592 31.75 -52.68 27.55
CA GLY A 592 32.35 -51.43 27.11
C GLY A 592 32.02 -50.24 28.02
N VAL A 593 32.34 -49.01 27.55
CA VAL A 593 32.12 -47.76 28.31
C VAL A 593 31.15 -46.86 27.56
N SER A 594 30.15 -46.32 28.27
CA SER A 594 29.25 -45.30 27.71
C SER A 594 30.01 -43.98 27.52
N LEU A 595 30.08 -43.51 26.27
CA LEU A 595 30.85 -42.32 25.88
C LEU A 595 30.16 -41.00 26.21
N PHE A 596 28.83 -41.01 26.34
CA PHE A 596 28.01 -39.79 26.50
C PHE A 596 26.97 -39.92 27.63
N PRO A 597 27.36 -40.34 28.85
CA PRO A 597 26.41 -40.67 29.91
C PRO A 597 25.61 -39.46 30.41
N GLU A 598 26.12 -38.25 30.21
CA GLU A 598 25.49 -37.00 30.65
C GLU A 598 25.06 -36.10 29.49
N LEU A 599 25.18 -36.57 28.24
CA LEU A 599 24.79 -35.77 27.09
C LEU A 599 23.27 -35.61 27.08
N ARG A 600 22.82 -34.38 27.30
CA ARG A 600 21.42 -33.99 27.19
C ARG A 600 21.25 -33.17 25.92
N ILE A 601 20.31 -33.60 25.10
CA ILE A 601 19.85 -32.88 23.93
C ILE A 601 18.62 -32.09 24.36
N ILE A 602 18.75 -30.77 24.48
CA ILE A 602 17.62 -29.89 24.79
C ILE A 602 17.24 -29.18 23.49
N SER A 603 16.07 -29.52 22.97
CA SER A 603 15.44 -28.83 21.84
C SER A 603 14.57 -27.70 22.36
N THR A 604 14.67 -26.50 21.79
CA THR A 604 13.71 -25.42 22.07
C THR A 604 12.34 -25.66 21.44
N ILE A 605 12.19 -26.70 20.63
CA ILE A 605 10.92 -27.13 20.04
C ILE A 605 10.52 -28.49 20.63
N THR A 606 9.43 -28.51 21.38
CA THR A 606 8.75 -29.73 21.84
C THR A 606 7.63 -30.04 20.87
N ARG A 607 7.75 -31.14 20.11
CA ARG A 607 6.65 -31.67 19.32
C ARG A 607 5.91 -32.70 20.17
N GLU A 608 4.62 -32.49 20.43
CA GLU A 608 3.76 -33.55 20.96
C GLU A 608 3.65 -34.63 19.86
N VAL A 609 4.32 -35.75 20.08
CA VAL A 609 4.10 -36.95 19.29
C VAL A 609 2.90 -37.62 19.92
N GLU A 610 1.72 -37.54 19.28
CA GLU A 610 0.64 -38.44 19.66
C GLU A 610 1.15 -39.88 19.49
N PRO A 611 1.09 -40.71 20.54
CA PRO A 611 1.54 -42.09 20.43
C PRO A 611 0.69 -42.78 19.35
N GLN A 612 1.34 -43.28 18.30
CA GLN A 612 0.73 -44.29 17.46
C GLN A 612 0.33 -45.43 18.38
N GLY A 613 -0.97 -45.67 18.47
CA GLY A 613 -1.55 -46.64 19.41
C GLY A 613 -0.79 -47.95 19.39
N ASP A 614 -0.51 -48.44 20.59
CA ASP A 614 0.14 -49.72 20.88
C ASP A 614 -0.45 -50.83 20.00
N GLY A 615 0.27 -51.18 18.93
CA GLY A 615 0.28 -52.53 18.42
C GLY A 615 1.39 -53.25 19.16
N ASP A 616 1.03 -54.22 19.99
CA ASP A 616 1.94 -55.12 20.69
C ASP A 616 2.92 -55.80 19.71
N GLU A 617 4.07 -55.19 19.41
CA GLU A 617 5.29 -55.90 19.04
C GLU A 617 6.51 -55.13 19.58
N ASP A 618 7.05 -55.66 20.68
CA ASP A 618 8.31 -55.33 21.34
C ASP A 618 9.51 -55.49 20.38
N PRO A 619 10.43 -54.51 20.27
CA PRO A 619 11.72 -54.75 19.66
C PRO A 619 12.87 -54.49 20.64
N THR A 620 13.56 -55.57 21.00
CA THR A 620 15.00 -55.59 21.28
C THR A 620 15.82 -55.03 20.12
#